data_AF-A0A7Y1V2H2-F1
#
_entry.id   AF-A0A7Y1V2H2-F1
#
_cell.length_a   1.000
_cell.length_b   1.000
_cell.length_c   1.000
_cell.angle_alpha   90.00
_cell.angle_beta   90.00
_cell.angle_gamma   90.00
#
_symmetry.space_group_name_H-M   'P 1'
#
loop_
_entity.id
_entity.type
_entity.pdbx_description
1 polymer ?
#
loop_
_entity_poly.entity_id
_entity_poly.type
_entity_poly.pdbx_seq_one_letter_code
_entity_poly.pdbx_strand_id
1 'polypeptide(L)'
;MNSDPGLCSAVMTYTVPIGTNNCPGSMTTQTTGLASGTSFLVGTTTNIFVVTDAAGNTATCSFDITLADNEAPMAICQAVTVQLDVAGAATVTAAQVDNGSSDNCGIASLAVSPSKCAST
;
A
#
# COMPACT_ATOMS: atom_id res chain seq x y z
N MET A 1 -5.43 -7.94 -6.35
CA MET A 1 -6.26 -8.13 -5.14
C MET A 1 -6.25 -6.83 -4.35
N ASN A 2 -7.34 -6.50 -3.65
CA ASN A 2 -7.54 -5.21 -2.99
C ASN A 2 -7.65 -5.35 -1.48
N SER A 3 -7.37 -4.27 -0.75
CA SER A 3 -7.63 -4.12 0.68
C SER A 3 -9.13 -4.24 1.02
N ASP A 4 -9.40 -4.61 2.28
CA ASP A 4 -10.76 -4.63 2.82
C ASP A 4 -11.28 -3.20 3.06
N PRO A 5 -12.60 -2.93 2.91
CA PRO A 5 -13.15 -1.59 3.10
C PRO A 5 -12.82 -0.98 4.47
N GLY A 6 -12.36 0.27 4.46
CA GLY A 6 -11.92 1.03 5.63
C GLY A 6 -10.60 0.57 6.23
N LEU A 7 -9.88 -0.38 5.63
CA LEU A 7 -8.62 -0.94 6.14
C LEU A 7 -7.54 -0.94 5.05
N CYS A 8 -6.28 -0.95 5.48
CA CYS A 8 -5.12 -1.10 4.59
C CYS A 8 -4.58 -2.50 4.53
N SER A 9 -5.45 -3.45 4.81
CA SER A 9 -5.09 -4.84 4.84
C SER A 9 -6.20 -5.69 4.27
N ALA A 10 -5.81 -6.84 3.77
CA ALA A 10 -6.71 -7.94 3.49
C ALA A 10 -6.06 -9.25 3.92
N VAL A 11 -6.87 -10.20 4.38
CA VAL A 11 -6.40 -11.56 4.65
C VAL A 11 -6.21 -12.30 3.34
N MET A 12 -5.03 -12.86 3.13
CA MET A 12 -4.71 -13.58 1.91
C MET A 12 -4.32 -15.02 2.18
N THR A 13 -4.90 -15.93 1.41
CA THR A 13 -4.51 -17.33 1.38
C THR A 13 -3.79 -17.65 0.08
N TYR A 14 -2.66 -18.36 0.18
CA TYR A 14 -1.94 -18.96 -0.93
C TYR A 14 -1.50 -20.38 -0.59
N THR A 15 -1.19 -21.18 -1.61
CA THR A 15 -0.63 -22.51 -1.45
C THR A 15 0.87 -22.41 -1.17
N VAL A 16 1.32 -22.95 -0.03
CA VAL A 16 2.76 -23.00 0.29
C VAL A 16 3.47 -23.82 -0.79
N PRO A 17 4.62 -23.33 -1.32
CA PRO A 17 5.39 -24.08 -2.31
C PRO A 17 5.80 -25.45 -1.74
N ILE A 18 5.74 -26.49 -2.57
CA ILE A 18 6.24 -27.81 -2.21
C ILE A 18 7.32 -28.23 -3.22
N GLY A 19 8.36 -28.90 -2.74
CA GLY A 19 9.38 -29.47 -3.63
C GLY A 19 8.77 -30.50 -4.58
N THR A 20 9.28 -30.55 -5.82
CA THR A 20 8.82 -31.49 -6.85
C THR A 20 9.16 -32.95 -6.57
N ASN A 21 10.14 -33.20 -5.70
CA ASN A 21 10.59 -34.54 -5.27
C ASN A 21 10.27 -34.74 -3.78
N ASN A 22 8.97 -34.78 -3.45
CA ASN A 22 8.41 -34.71 -2.10
C ASN A 22 8.59 -35.98 -1.25
N CYS A 23 9.81 -36.50 -1.16
CA CYS A 23 10.14 -37.64 -0.31
C CYS A 23 9.75 -37.37 1.17
N PRO A 24 9.32 -38.42 1.92
CA PRO A 24 9.14 -38.32 3.36
C PRO A 24 10.40 -37.75 4.03
N GLY A 25 10.25 -36.70 4.83
CA GLY A 25 11.37 -35.98 5.46
C GLY A 25 11.78 -34.68 4.77
N SER A 26 11.20 -34.33 3.61
CA SER A 26 11.34 -32.97 3.08
C SER A 26 10.60 -31.96 3.96
N MET A 27 11.21 -30.80 4.17
CA MET A 27 10.65 -29.70 4.95
C MET A 27 10.62 -28.44 4.08
N THR A 28 9.51 -27.71 4.12
CA THR A 28 9.43 -26.37 3.54
C THR A 28 9.38 -25.35 4.68
N THR A 29 10.26 -24.36 4.61
CA THR A 29 10.37 -23.29 5.60
C THR A 29 10.22 -21.95 4.91
N GLN A 30 9.30 -21.13 5.40
CA GLN A 30 9.22 -19.73 5.01
C GLN A 30 10.33 -18.95 5.72
N THR A 31 11.22 -18.32 4.96
CA THR A 31 12.32 -17.53 5.52
C THR A 31 12.00 -16.04 5.54
N THR A 32 11.13 -15.58 4.62
CA THR A 32 10.76 -14.17 4.47
C THR A 32 9.29 -14.04 4.07
N GLY A 33 8.67 -12.92 4.44
CA GLY A 33 7.29 -12.60 4.10
C GLY A 33 6.31 -12.94 5.22
N LEU A 34 5.05 -13.16 4.86
CA LEU A 34 3.95 -13.44 5.79
C LEU A 34 3.28 -14.77 5.45
N ALA A 35 2.84 -15.50 6.47
CA ALA A 35 2.21 -16.80 6.28
C ALA A 35 0.84 -16.69 5.59
N SER A 36 0.47 -17.75 4.85
CA SER A 36 -0.86 -17.89 4.27
C SER A 36 -1.95 -17.81 5.35
N GLY A 37 -3.01 -17.06 5.08
CA GLY A 37 -4.10 -16.79 6.02
C GLY A 37 -3.87 -15.62 6.97
N THR A 38 -2.77 -14.86 6.79
CA THR A 38 -2.49 -13.63 7.57
C THR A 38 -2.95 -12.39 6.80
N SER A 39 -3.10 -11.27 7.51
CA SER A 39 -3.33 -9.94 6.94
C SER A 39 -2.07 -9.40 6.26
N PHE A 40 -2.17 -9.05 4.98
CA PHE A 40 -1.15 -8.34 4.22
C PHE A 40 -1.50 -6.86 4.16
N LEU A 41 -0.51 -5.98 4.23
CA LEU A 41 -0.71 -4.55 4.03
C LEU A 41 -0.68 -4.19 2.53
N VAL A 42 -1.31 -3.07 2.17
CA VAL A 42 -1.23 -2.48 0.83
C VAL A 42 0.24 -2.29 0.44
N GLY A 43 0.57 -2.65 -0.81
CA GLY A 43 1.93 -2.71 -1.33
C GLY A 43 2.33 -4.12 -1.73
N THR A 44 3.64 -4.36 -1.81
CA THR A 44 4.21 -5.63 -2.24
C THR A 44 4.91 -6.34 -1.08
N THR A 45 4.53 -7.58 -0.82
CA THR A 45 5.21 -8.49 0.11
C THR A 45 5.85 -9.63 -0.66
N THR A 46 7.17 -9.71 -0.65
CA THR A 46 7.92 -10.83 -1.22
C THR A 46 8.01 -11.96 -0.21
N ASN A 47 7.49 -13.13 -0.57
CA ASN A 47 7.62 -14.33 0.24
C ASN A 47 8.76 -15.19 -0.31
N ILE A 48 9.62 -15.67 0.58
CA ILE A 48 10.75 -16.53 0.24
C ILE A 48 10.62 -17.82 1.04
N PHE A 49 10.75 -18.94 0.33
CA PHE A 49 10.69 -20.28 0.90
C PHE A 49 11.96 -21.04 0.56
N VAL A 50 12.45 -21.80 1.54
CA VAL A 50 13.51 -22.78 1.36
C VAL A 50 12.90 -24.16 1.58
N VAL A 51 13.06 -25.02 0.59
CA VAL A 51 12.69 -26.44 0.63
C VAL A 51 13.95 -27.24 0.86
N THR A 52 13.99 -28.05 1.91
CA THR A 52 15.08 -28.99 2.20
C THR A 52 14.57 -30.41 1.97
N ASP A 53 15.28 -31.22 1.20
CA ASP A 53 14.95 -32.64 1.01
C ASP A 53 15.48 -33.52 2.16
N ALA A 54 15.11 -34.81 2.18
CA ALA A 54 15.54 -35.73 3.22
C ALA A 54 17.06 -36.01 3.22
N ALA A 55 17.76 -35.70 2.11
CA ALA A 55 19.21 -35.80 2.00
C ALA A 55 19.93 -34.51 2.42
N GLY A 56 19.19 -33.46 2.80
CA GLY A 56 19.72 -32.17 3.21
C GLY A 56 19.99 -31.18 2.08
N ASN A 57 19.59 -31.48 0.83
CA ASN A 57 19.71 -30.52 -0.26
C ASN A 57 18.63 -29.46 -0.16
N THR A 58 19.00 -28.20 -0.39
CA THR A 58 18.09 -27.06 -0.30
C THR A 58 17.81 -26.44 -1.66
N ALA A 59 16.56 -26.02 -1.89
CA ALA A 59 16.16 -25.18 -3.01
C ALA A 59 15.38 -23.97 -2.51
N THR A 60 15.60 -22.80 -3.11
CA THR A 60 14.91 -21.56 -2.75
C THR A 60 13.93 -21.17 -3.85
N CYS A 61 12.76 -20.71 -3.46
CA CYS A 61 11.80 -20.08 -4.36
C CYS A 61 11.20 -18.83 -3.71
N SER A 62 10.75 -17.90 -4.55
CA SER A 62 10.10 -16.69 -4.09
C SER A 62 8.96 -16.29 -5.03
N PHE A 63 8.00 -15.56 -4.47
CA PHE A 63 6.94 -14.92 -5.23
C PHE A 63 6.49 -13.65 -4.53
N ASP A 64 5.94 -12.74 -5.32
CA ASP A 64 5.44 -11.47 -4.83
C ASP A 64 3.93 -11.53 -4.65
N ILE A 65 3.48 -10.97 -3.53
CA ILE A 65 2.09 -10.68 -3.24
C ILE A 65 1.91 -9.18 -3.35
N THR A 66 1.03 -8.72 -4.24
CA THR A 66 0.67 -7.30 -4.37
C THR A 66 -0.77 -7.06 -3.96
N LEU A 67 -0.94 -6.22 -2.95
CA LEU A 67 -2.23 -5.73 -2.48
C LEU A 67 -2.38 -4.26 -2.87
N ALA A 68 -3.45 -3.96 -3.61
CA ALA A 68 -3.78 -2.60 -4.01
C ALA A 68 -4.80 -1.99 -3.04
N ASP A 69 -4.78 -0.68 -2.91
CA ASP A 69 -5.91 0.07 -2.35
C ASP A 69 -6.68 0.73 -3.49
N ASN A 70 -8.00 0.47 -3.50
CA ASN A 70 -8.92 0.98 -4.50
C ASN A 70 -10.07 1.77 -3.86
N GLU A 71 -10.03 1.98 -2.54
CA GLU A 71 -10.97 2.86 -1.87
C GLU A 71 -10.68 4.31 -2.28
N ALA A 72 -11.74 5.11 -2.45
CA ALA A 72 -11.57 6.49 -2.85
C ALA A 72 -11.39 7.38 -1.61
N PRO A 73 -10.46 8.35 -1.65
CA PRO A 73 -10.27 9.27 -0.53
C PRO A 73 -11.48 10.18 -0.35
N MET A 74 -11.75 10.57 0.90
CA MET A 74 -12.74 11.58 1.25
C MET A 74 -12.06 12.95 1.37
N ALA A 75 -12.33 13.83 0.42
CA ALA A 75 -11.87 15.22 0.46
C ALA A 75 -12.79 16.07 1.36
N ILE A 76 -12.20 16.74 2.36
CA ILE A 76 -12.90 17.68 3.25
C ILE A 76 -12.19 19.02 3.15
N CYS A 77 -12.89 20.04 2.66
CA CYS A 77 -12.31 21.37 2.44
C CYS A 77 -12.82 22.40 3.46
N GLN A 78 -12.06 23.46 3.65
CA GLN A 78 -12.44 24.67 4.38
C GLN A 78 -12.20 25.93 3.55
N ALA A 79 -12.93 26.99 3.88
CA ALA A 79 -12.72 28.30 3.28
C ALA A 79 -11.44 28.94 3.83
N VAL A 80 -10.70 29.62 2.95
CA VAL A 80 -9.51 30.38 3.31
C VAL A 80 -9.60 31.79 2.74
N THR A 81 -9.09 32.76 3.50
CA THR A 81 -8.95 34.14 3.06
C THR A 81 -7.47 34.41 2.84
N VAL A 82 -7.09 34.83 1.63
CA VAL A 82 -5.72 35.23 1.29
C VAL A 82 -5.62 36.72 1.05
N GLN A 83 -4.51 37.31 1.45
CA GLN A 83 -4.16 38.69 1.13
C GLN A 83 -3.35 38.70 -0.17
N LEU A 84 -3.69 39.62 -1.08
CA LEU A 84 -2.91 39.84 -2.29
C LEU A 84 -1.60 40.57 -1.95
N ASP A 85 -0.53 40.25 -2.65
CA ASP A 85 0.73 40.98 -2.57
C ASP A 85 0.68 42.32 -3.33
N VAL A 86 1.80 43.05 -3.34
CA VAL A 86 1.93 44.34 -4.06
C VAL A 86 1.75 44.23 -5.58
N ALA A 87 1.85 43.01 -6.14
CA ALA A 87 1.61 42.72 -7.55
C ALA A 87 0.17 42.24 -7.80
N GLY A 88 -0.70 42.24 -6.78
CA GLY A 88 -2.08 41.80 -6.88
C GLY A 88 -2.23 40.29 -6.97
N ALA A 89 -1.23 39.51 -6.58
CA ALA A 89 -1.21 38.05 -6.65
C ALA A 89 -1.31 37.40 -5.28
N ALA A 90 -1.93 36.22 -5.21
CA ALA A 90 -1.88 35.33 -4.06
C ALA A 90 -1.81 33.88 -4.49
N THR A 91 -1.19 33.04 -3.66
CA THR A 91 -1.13 31.59 -3.83
C THR A 91 -1.85 30.91 -2.66
N VAL A 92 -2.60 29.85 -2.98
CA VAL A 92 -3.18 28.93 -1.99
C VAL A 92 -2.58 27.55 -2.18
N THR A 93 -2.17 26.93 -1.09
CA THR A 93 -1.72 25.54 -1.07
C THR A 93 -2.86 24.61 -0.71
N ALA A 94 -2.75 23.36 -1.14
CA ALA A 94 -3.79 22.37 -0.84
C ALA A 94 -3.95 22.15 0.67
N ALA A 95 -2.85 22.25 1.43
CA ALA A 95 -2.87 22.15 2.89
C ALA A 95 -3.64 23.30 3.58
N GLN A 96 -3.71 24.49 2.97
CA GLN A 96 -4.47 25.61 3.55
C GLN A 96 -5.99 25.36 3.45
N VAL A 97 -6.44 24.79 2.34
CA VAL A 97 -7.86 24.50 2.08
C VAL A 97 -8.31 23.15 2.63
N ASP A 98 -7.37 22.30 3.07
CA ASP A 98 -7.69 20.99 3.63
C ASP A 98 -8.26 21.13 5.06
N ASN A 99 -9.33 20.38 5.32
CA ASN A 99 -10.05 20.34 6.59
C ASN A 99 -10.12 18.90 7.12
N GLY A 100 -9.02 18.16 6.98
CA GLY A 100 -8.93 16.78 7.43
C GLY A 100 -9.44 15.79 6.39
N SER A 101 -9.13 16.01 5.11
CA SER A 101 -9.28 14.97 4.09
C SER A 101 -8.61 13.69 4.58
N SER A 102 -9.24 12.55 4.33
CA SER A 102 -8.72 11.26 4.79
C SER A 102 -8.98 10.16 3.79
N ASP A 103 -8.23 9.09 3.94
CA ASP A 103 -8.38 7.85 3.20
C ASP A 103 -8.01 6.70 4.15
N ASN A 104 -8.50 5.49 3.90
CA ASN A 104 -8.17 4.33 4.72
C ASN A 104 -6.65 4.08 4.72
N CYS A 105 -5.96 4.29 3.59
CA CYS A 105 -4.52 4.02 3.37
C CYS A 105 -3.65 5.22 3.19
N GLY A 106 -4.17 6.36 3.64
CA GLY A 106 -3.49 7.63 3.55
C GLY A 106 -3.64 8.22 2.16
N ILE A 107 -3.54 9.55 2.12
CA ILE A 107 -3.76 10.28 0.89
C ILE A 107 -2.49 10.24 0.03
N ALA A 108 -2.61 9.69 -1.17
CA ALA A 108 -1.50 9.64 -2.13
C ALA A 108 -1.04 11.02 -2.60
N SER A 109 -1.97 11.96 -2.79
CA SER A 109 -1.65 13.35 -3.14
C SER A 109 -2.78 14.30 -2.76
N LEU A 110 -2.42 15.53 -2.44
CA LEU A 110 -3.36 16.61 -2.16
C LEU A 110 -3.06 17.79 -3.10
N ALA A 111 -4.08 18.26 -3.82
CA ALA A 111 -3.95 19.34 -4.79
C ALA A 111 -5.14 20.31 -4.70
N VAL A 112 -4.89 21.58 -5.03
CA VAL A 112 -5.92 22.61 -5.10
C VAL A 112 -5.84 23.33 -6.45
N SER A 113 -7.00 23.58 -7.06
CA SER A 113 -7.12 24.33 -8.31
C SER A 113 -8.40 25.17 -8.32
N PRO A 114 -8.33 26.46 -8.71
CA PRO A 114 -7.12 27.22 -9.00
C PRO A 114 -6.30 27.48 -7.74
N SER A 115 -4.96 27.35 -7.83
CA SER A 115 -4.04 27.59 -6.70
C SER A 115 -3.49 29.02 -6.65
N LYS A 116 -3.94 29.88 -7.57
CA LYS A 116 -3.50 31.27 -7.70
C LYS A 116 -4.68 32.18 -8.00
N CYS A 117 -4.69 33.33 -7.36
CA CYS A 117 -5.60 34.42 -7.67
C CYS A 117 -4.76 35.64 -8.07
N ALA A 118 -5.20 36.36 -9.09
CA ALA A 118 -4.59 37.62 -9.51
C ALA A 118 -5.70 38.62 -9.83
N SER A 119 -5.57 39.85 -9.34
CA SER A 119 -6.44 40.95 -9.78
C SER A 119 -5.88 41.48 -11.10
N THR A 120 -6.52 41.12 -12.21
CA THR A 120 -6.27 41.72 -13.54
C THR A 120 -6.75 43.15 -13.62
#